data_AF-A0A0J6F743-F1
#
_entry.id   AF-A0A0J6F743-F1
#
_cell.length_a   1.000
_cell.length_b   1.000
_cell.length_c   1.000
_cell.angle_alpha   90.00
_cell.angle_beta   90.00
_cell.angle_gamma   90.00
#
_symmetry.space_group_name_H-M   'P 1'
#
loop_
_entity.id
_entity.type
_entity.pdbx_description
1 polymer ?
#
loop_
_entity_poly.entity_id
_entity_poly.type
_entity_poly.pdbx_seq_one_letter_code
_entity_poly.pdbx_strand_id
1 'polypeptide(L)'
;MALNHRIYHLLSRTSRSTLAEALSNLYHYRGLAIRALGEDVRKEKTRSSDATITSVLLFMVTDVRDSLSLNWRQHFIGAEKLISLRGGLENLARLSPHMKPMLLYYMILGVIGNTTTPPSDQVATTSQLDLANLASEMYGEGYLFPNLLCPPPLFLDILSINHLRYQWKIASLVNQFSQTAAEAVLQHVDAFSPEEWACSNTSSQEDWLLIGRIYQSAVALYCISSLQSVSVLPFTSQLKARRTAHGNRLFQLLKEALLSPKVNKCMMWPLIVAGAEAVNRGPAAREFVADHLSEMSEDLGTPLALHAKMVFKKFWPSGKTKWDDCFDTPYAFVP
;
A
#
# COMPACT_ATOMS: atom_id res chain seq x y z
N MET A 1 6.43 -17.02 8.33
CA MET A 1 5.65 -17.27 7.10
C MET A 1 5.05 -18.69 7.05
N ALA A 2 5.82 -19.79 7.06
CA ALA A 2 5.24 -21.15 6.96
C ALA A 2 4.26 -21.52 8.09
N LEU A 3 4.50 -21.07 9.33
CA LEU A 3 3.60 -21.31 10.48
C LEU A 3 2.29 -20.52 10.40
N ASN A 4 2.31 -19.24 9.96
CA ASN A 4 1.09 -18.45 9.77
C ASN A 4 0.24 -19.01 8.63
N HIS A 5 0.86 -19.31 7.49
CA HIS A 5 0.19 -19.99 6.38
C HIS A 5 -0.44 -21.32 6.84
N ARG A 6 0.30 -22.12 7.61
CA ARG A 6 -0.21 -23.37 8.19
C ARG A 6 -1.35 -23.11 9.19
N ILE A 7 -1.27 -22.08 10.04
CA ILE A 7 -2.34 -21.70 10.97
C ILE A 7 -3.62 -21.34 10.21
N TYR A 8 -3.53 -20.49 9.17
CA TYR A 8 -4.69 -20.12 8.36
C TYR A 8 -5.29 -21.30 7.59
N HIS A 9 -4.46 -22.22 7.09
CA HIS A 9 -4.95 -23.47 6.48
C HIS A 9 -5.53 -24.49 7.47
N LEU A 10 -5.06 -24.49 8.72
CA LEU A 10 -5.50 -25.41 9.78
C LEU A 10 -6.80 -24.96 10.47
N LEU A 11 -7.20 -23.69 10.32
CA LEU A 11 -8.41 -23.11 10.92
C LEU A 11 -9.70 -23.88 10.56
N SER A 12 -9.73 -24.55 9.41
CA SER A 12 -10.91 -25.32 8.96
C SER A 12 -10.87 -26.82 9.30
N ARG A 13 -9.75 -27.37 9.79
CA ARG A 13 -9.53 -28.85 9.82
C ARG A 13 -8.92 -29.44 11.10
N THR A 14 -8.68 -28.66 12.17
CA THR A 14 -7.89 -29.12 13.33
C THR A 14 -8.56 -28.84 14.69
N SER A 15 -8.21 -29.60 15.73
CA SER A 15 -8.67 -29.36 17.09
C SER A 15 -8.16 -28.03 17.65
N ARG A 16 -8.97 -27.37 18.50
CA ARG A 16 -8.63 -26.08 19.13
C ARG A 16 -7.32 -26.15 19.95
N SER A 17 -6.97 -27.31 20.49
CA SER A 17 -5.76 -27.50 21.30
C SER A 17 -4.47 -27.38 20.47
N THR A 18 -4.43 -28.02 19.30
CA THR A 18 -3.25 -27.95 18.40
C THR A 18 -3.05 -26.55 17.83
N LEU A 19 -4.14 -25.83 17.56
CA LEU A 19 -4.08 -24.42 17.14
C LEU A 19 -3.51 -23.53 18.25
N ALA A 20 -3.96 -23.73 19.50
CA ALA A 20 -3.48 -22.97 20.65
C ALA A 20 -1.98 -23.18 20.91
N GLU A 21 -1.49 -24.42 20.77
CA GLU A 21 -0.07 -24.75 20.90
C GLU A 21 0.79 -24.09 19.81
N ALA A 22 0.35 -24.16 18.55
CA ALA A 22 1.04 -23.52 17.43
C ALA A 22 1.13 -21.99 17.60
N LEU A 23 0.03 -21.36 18.05
CA LEU A 23 0.00 -19.92 18.37
C LEU A 23 0.93 -19.59 19.55
N SER A 24 0.91 -20.39 20.62
CA SER A 24 1.77 -20.19 21.79
C SER A 24 3.25 -20.21 21.39
N ASN A 25 3.66 -21.21 20.60
CA ASN A 25 5.03 -21.32 20.10
C ASN A 25 5.41 -20.13 19.21
N LEU A 26 4.51 -19.70 18.31
CA LEU A 26 4.72 -18.53 17.46
C LEU A 26 4.99 -17.26 18.30
N TYR A 27 4.15 -16.99 19.30
CA TYR A 27 4.32 -15.83 20.18
C TYR A 27 5.59 -15.93 21.04
N HIS A 28 5.94 -17.13 21.50
CA HIS A 28 7.16 -17.38 22.26
C HIS A 28 8.42 -17.02 21.45
N TYR A 29 8.57 -17.56 20.24
CA TYR A 29 9.72 -17.27 19.38
C TYR A 29 9.74 -15.83 18.89
N ARG A 30 8.57 -15.26 18.58
CA ARG A 30 8.46 -13.83 18.26
C ARG A 30 8.95 -12.96 19.41
N GLY A 31 8.56 -13.28 20.65
CA GLY A 31 9.04 -12.58 21.84
C GLY A 31 10.54 -12.69 22.06
N LEU A 32 11.13 -13.87 21.81
CA LEU A 32 12.58 -14.06 21.86
C LEU A 32 13.31 -13.20 20.82
N ALA A 33 12.83 -13.21 19.58
CA ALA A 33 13.44 -12.45 18.49
C ALA A 33 13.33 -10.93 18.71
N ILE A 34 12.20 -10.42 19.22
CA ILE A 34 12.05 -9.00 19.58
C ILE A 34 13.02 -8.62 20.72
N ARG A 35 13.20 -9.48 21.73
CA ARG A 35 14.17 -9.24 22.80
C ARG A 35 15.61 -9.19 22.28
N ALA A 36 15.99 -10.14 21.43
CA ALA A 36 17.31 -10.17 20.81
C ALA A 36 17.56 -8.90 19.99
N LEU A 37 16.59 -8.49 19.16
CA LEU A 37 16.66 -7.24 18.42
C LEU A 37 16.79 -6.01 19.33
N GLY A 38 16.07 -6.00 20.45
CA GLY A 38 16.19 -4.95 21.46
C GLY A 38 17.61 -4.81 22.01
N GLU A 39 18.31 -5.92 22.24
CA GLU A 39 19.72 -5.91 22.67
C GLU A 39 20.65 -5.36 21.58
N ASP A 40 20.42 -5.73 20.32
CA ASP A 40 21.21 -5.24 19.19
C ASP A 40 21.03 -3.75 18.96
N VAL A 41 19.81 -3.21 19.13
CA VAL A 41 19.51 -1.77 19.02
C VAL A 41 20.15 -0.97 20.16
N ARG A 42 20.27 -1.54 21.37
CA ARG A 42 20.88 -0.85 22.53
C ARG A 42 22.38 -0.62 22.35
N LYS A 43 23.09 -1.56 21.73
CA LYS A 43 24.56 -1.51 21.59
C LYS A 43 24.97 -0.68 20.37
N GLU A 44 25.86 0.29 20.57
CA GLU A 44 26.34 1.18 19.50
C GLU A 44 26.96 0.42 18.32
N LYS A 45 27.72 -0.64 18.59
CA LYS A 45 28.38 -1.46 17.57
C LYS A 45 27.40 -2.18 16.64
N THR A 46 26.21 -2.52 17.12
CA THR A 46 25.25 -3.37 16.38
C THR A 46 24.02 -2.60 15.92
N ARG A 47 23.67 -1.46 16.55
CA ARG A 47 22.39 -0.77 16.31
C ARG A 47 22.16 -0.35 14.85
N SER A 48 23.22 0.06 14.16
CA SER A 48 23.16 0.53 12.78
C SER A 48 23.66 -0.51 11.79
N SER A 49 23.83 -1.77 12.21
CA SER A 49 24.24 -2.85 11.31
C SER A 49 23.12 -3.21 10.31
N ASP A 50 23.51 -3.71 9.14
CA ASP A 50 22.58 -4.16 8.10
C ASP A 50 21.63 -5.25 8.65
N ALA A 51 22.12 -6.14 9.51
CA ALA A 51 21.34 -7.17 10.17
C ALA A 51 20.26 -6.61 11.11
N THR A 52 20.59 -5.60 11.92
CA THR A 52 19.65 -4.95 12.84
C THR A 52 18.55 -4.21 12.07
N ILE A 53 18.95 -3.41 11.07
CA ILE A 53 17.99 -2.66 10.23
C ILE A 53 17.08 -3.65 9.49
N THR A 54 17.65 -4.69 8.87
CA THR A 54 16.89 -5.74 8.18
C THR A 54 15.91 -6.43 9.13
N SER A 55 16.31 -6.71 10.37
CA SER A 55 15.44 -7.32 11.38
C SER A 55 14.26 -6.42 11.77
N VAL A 56 14.48 -5.11 11.95
CA VAL A 56 13.40 -4.14 12.19
C VAL A 56 12.43 -4.10 11.00
N LEU A 57 12.96 -4.03 9.77
CA LEU A 57 12.16 -4.02 8.56
C LEU A 57 11.37 -5.32 8.38
N LEU A 58 11.96 -6.47 8.72
CA LEU A 58 11.27 -7.77 8.68
C LEU A 58 10.11 -7.82 9.67
N PHE A 59 10.29 -7.35 10.91
CA PHE A 59 9.20 -7.26 11.88
C PHE A 59 8.07 -6.34 11.40
N MET A 60 8.43 -5.20 10.80
CA MET A 60 7.46 -4.30 10.19
C MET A 60 6.62 -5.01 9.11
N VAL A 61 7.27 -5.75 8.19
CA VAL A 61 6.56 -6.52 7.15
C VAL A 61 5.62 -7.53 7.77
N THR A 62 6.10 -8.30 8.74
CA THR A 62 5.28 -9.32 9.40
C THR A 62 4.13 -8.70 10.17
N ASP A 63 4.29 -7.49 10.71
CA ASP A 63 3.25 -6.85 11.51
C ASP A 63 2.12 -6.29 10.66
N VAL A 64 2.45 -5.67 9.52
CA VAL A 64 1.46 -5.25 8.53
C VAL A 64 0.71 -6.44 7.96
N ARG A 65 1.43 -7.52 7.57
CA ARG A 65 0.80 -8.65 6.90
C ARG A 65 0.04 -9.58 7.82
N ASP A 66 0.61 -9.94 8.97
CA ASP A 66 0.12 -11.11 9.73
C ASP A 66 -0.56 -10.76 11.04
N SER A 67 -0.27 -9.60 11.63
CA SER A 67 -0.68 -9.29 13.00
C SER A 67 -1.82 -8.28 13.12
N LEU A 68 -2.17 -7.60 12.01
CA LEU A 68 -3.10 -6.44 11.99
C LEU A 68 -2.82 -5.41 13.10
N SER A 69 -1.60 -5.40 13.63
CA SER A 69 -1.22 -4.61 14.79
C SER A 69 -0.68 -3.27 14.34
N LEU A 70 -1.05 -2.21 15.04
CA LEU A 70 -0.47 -0.87 14.85
C LEU A 70 1.03 -0.79 15.20
N ASN A 71 1.62 -1.88 15.73
CA ASN A 71 3.05 -1.98 16.02
C ASN A 71 3.93 -1.76 14.78
N TRP A 72 3.41 -2.00 13.57
CA TRP A 72 4.15 -1.71 12.35
C TRP A 72 4.65 -0.27 12.28
N ARG A 73 3.91 0.70 12.85
CA ARG A 73 4.30 2.12 12.87
C ARG A 73 5.53 2.35 13.74
N GLN A 74 5.61 1.66 14.88
CA GLN A 74 6.78 1.75 15.76
C GLN A 74 8.02 1.18 15.07
N HIS A 75 7.86 0.08 14.34
CA HIS A 75 8.93 -0.47 13.52
C HIS A 75 9.32 0.47 12.38
N PHE A 76 8.36 1.13 11.72
CA PHE A 76 8.62 2.11 10.66
C PHE A 76 9.44 3.31 11.18
N ILE A 77 8.99 3.92 12.29
CA ILE A 77 9.70 5.04 12.94
C ILE A 77 11.09 4.61 13.41
N GLY A 78 11.20 3.41 14.00
CA GLY A 78 12.49 2.86 14.42
C GLY A 78 13.44 2.67 13.23
N ALA A 79 12.95 2.11 12.12
CA ALA A 79 13.72 1.94 10.90
C ALA A 79 14.18 3.29 10.33
N GLU A 80 13.31 4.30 10.28
CA GLU A 80 13.66 5.66 9.84
C GLU A 80 14.85 6.23 10.64
N LYS A 81 14.84 6.07 11.97
CA LYS A 81 15.95 6.53 12.83
C LYS A 81 17.24 5.75 12.55
N LEU A 82 17.17 4.44 12.39
CA LEU A 82 18.36 3.63 12.09
C LEU A 82 18.93 3.90 10.70
N ILE A 83 18.08 4.12 9.69
CA ILE A 83 18.47 4.53 8.34
C ILE A 83 19.14 5.91 8.38
N SER A 84 18.61 6.83 9.19
CA SER A 84 19.19 8.16 9.40
C SER A 84 20.60 8.09 10.00
N LEU A 85 20.88 7.15 10.92
CA LEU A 85 22.24 6.89 11.43
C LEU A 85 23.22 6.43 10.34
N ARG A 86 22.70 5.92 9.23
CA ARG A 86 23.48 5.48 8.06
C ARG A 86 23.53 6.54 6.96
N GLY A 87 23.19 7.79 7.27
CA GLY A 87 23.23 8.90 6.32
C GLY A 87 22.02 8.95 5.37
N GLY A 88 20.91 8.28 5.72
CA GLY A 88 19.69 8.28 4.95
C GLY A 88 19.56 7.10 3.98
N LEU A 89 18.41 7.06 3.30
CA LEU A 89 18.02 5.93 2.46
C LEU A 89 18.96 5.74 1.26
N GLU A 90 19.28 6.82 0.56
CA GLU A 90 20.16 6.82 -0.61
C GLU A 90 21.56 6.31 -0.23
N ASN A 91 22.13 6.84 0.85
CA ASN A 91 23.45 6.42 1.29
C ASN A 91 23.48 4.94 1.72
N LEU A 92 22.42 4.46 2.39
CA LEU A 92 22.30 3.06 2.75
C LEU A 92 22.14 2.16 1.52
N ALA A 93 21.30 2.53 0.55
CA ALA A 93 21.10 1.78 -0.68
C ALA A 93 22.39 1.67 -1.52
N ARG A 94 23.20 2.73 -1.52
CA ARG A 94 24.50 2.79 -2.20
C ARG A 94 25.57 1.94 -1.51
N LEU A 95 25.68 2.03 -0.18
CA LEU A 95 26.70 1.32 0.60
C LEU A 95 26.36 -0.15 0.86
N SER A 96 25.07 -0.49 0.90
CA SER A 96 24.58 -1.85 1.13
C SER A 96 23.58 -2.27 0.03
N PRO A 97 24.04 -2.55 -1.21
CA PRO A 97 23.14 -2.86 -2.33
C PRO A 97 22.20 -4.05 -2.08
N HIS A 98 22.64 -5.04 -1.29
CA HIS A 98 21.83 -6.20 -0.90
C HIS A 98 20.59 -5.83 -0.06
N MET A 99 20.56 -4.64 0.55
CA MET A 99 19.41 -4.14 1.29
C MET A 99 18.34 -3.48 0.40
N LYS A 100 18.66 -3.14 -0.86
CA LYS A 100 17.73 -2.44 -1.77
C LYS A 100 16.31 -3.02 -1.80
N PRO A 101 16.10 -4.36 -1.88
CA PRO A 101 14.75 -4.93 -1.88
C PRO A 101 13.95 -4.63 -0.60
N MET A 102 14.59 -4.65 0.58
CA MET A 102 13.93 -4.34 1.85
C MET A 102 13.67 -2.84 2.01
N LEU A 103 14.58 -2.00 1.51
CA LEU A 103 14.40 -0.54 1.47
C LEU A 103 13.26 -0.15 0.51
N LEU A 104 13.12 -0.85 -0.62
CA LEU A 104 11.96 -0.70 -1.50
C LEU A 104 10.67 -1.04 -0.76
N TYR A 105 10.62 -2.17 -0.07
CA TYR A 105 9.41 -2.54 0.66
C TYR A 105 9.07 -1.52 1.75
N TYR A 106 10.07 -0.98 2.45
CA TYR A 106 9.89 0.12 3.39
C TYR A 106 9.23 1.33 2.73
N MET A 107 9.71 1.74 1.55
CA MET A 107 9.12 2.86 0.81
C MET A 107 7.69 2.56 0.33
N ILE A 108 7.47 1.38 -0.25
CA ILE A 108 6.15 0.92 -0.68
C ILE A 108 5.18 0.95 0.50
N LEU A 109 5.61 0.44 1.65
CA LEU A 109 4.80 0.43 2.86
C LEU A 109 4.45 1.85 3.33
N GLY A 110 5.41 2.77 3.32
CA GLY A 110 5.15 4.17 3.66
C GLY A 110 4.18 4.85 2.68
N VAL A 111 4.43 4.73 1.38
CA VAL A 111 3.64 5.40 0.33
C VAL A 111 2.24 4.79 0.19
N ILE A 112 2.14 3.48 0.01
CA ILE A 112 0.86 2.78 -0.14
C ILE A 112 0.11 2.76 1.19
N GLY A 113 0.80 2.61 2.32
CA GLY A 113 0.19 2.64 3.63
C GLY A 113 -0.47 3.99 3.93
N ASN A 114 0.16 5.10 3.53
CA ASN A 114 -0.41 6.43 3.68
C ASN A 114 -1.71 6.65 2.87
N THR A 115 -1.94 5.87 1.79
CA THR A 115 -3.21 5.96 1.03
C THR A 115 -4.43 5.55 1.87
N THR A 116 -4.23 4.71 2.89
CA THR A 116 -5.27 4.18 3.78
C THR A 116 -5.06 4.63 5.22
N THR A 117 -4.42 5.79 5.38
CA THR A 117 -4.14 6.43 6.66
C THR A 117 -4.72 7.85 6.63
N PRO A 118 -5.34 8.32 7.74
CA PRO A 118 -5.79 9.70 7.84
C PRO A 118 -4.66 10.70 7.58
N PRO A 119 -4.93 11.85 6.95
CA PRO A 119 -3.90 12.85 6.66
C PRO A 119 -3.13 13.35 7.89
N SER A 120 -3.80 13.36 9.05
CA SER A 120 -3.22 13.80 10.33
C SER A 120 -2.24 12.81 10.95
N ASP A 121 -2.23 11.55 10.48
CA ASP A 121 -1.50 10.42 11.09
C ASP A 121 -0.63 9.66 10.07
N GLN A 122 -0.33 10.27 8.92
CA GLN A 122 0.58 9.70 7.92
C GLN A 122 1.99 9.53 8.50
N VAL A 123 2.68 8.47 8.08
CA VAL A 123 4.11 8.29 8.38
C VAL A 123 4.94 9.15 7.44
N ALA A 124 6.10 9.62 7.92
CA ALA A 124 7.03 10.39 7.09
C ALA A 124 7.54 9.50 5.94
N THR A 125 7.28 9.92 4.72
CA THR A 125 7.81 9.26 3.52
C THR A 125 9.09 9.92 3.06
N THR A 126 9.96 9.14 2.42
CA THR A 126 11.19 9.64 1.78
C THR A 126 10.86 10.74 0.76
N SER A 127 11.82 11.62 0.46
CA SER A 127 11.62 12.66 -0.55
C SER A 127 11.32 12.06 -1.93
N GLN A 128 10.59 12.80 -2.77
CA GLN A 128 10.23 12.36 -4.12
C GLN A 128 11.46 12.11 -5.00
N LEU A 129 12.56 12.84 -4.76
CA LEU A 129 13.81 12.68 -5.48
C LEU A 129 14.49 11.35 -5.13
N ASP A 130 14.60 11.03 -3.85
CA ASP A 130 15.16 9.75 -3.37
C ASP A 130 14.34 8.58 -3.90
N LEU A 131 13.01 8.73 -3.90
CA LEU A 131 12.07 7.73 -4.38
C LEU A 131 12.19 7.52 -5.89
N ALA A 132 12.32 8.59 -6.68
CA ALA A 132 12.46 8.52 -8.12
C ALA A 132 13.77 7.84 -8.54
N ASN A 133 14.89 8.17 -7.89
CA ASN A 133 16.18 7.54 -8.15
C ASN A 133 16.12 6.04 -7.84
N LEU A 134 15.61 5.68 -6.66
CA LEU A 134 15.57 4.28 -6.23
C LEU A 134 14.53 3.48 -7.04
N ALA A 135 13.36 4.05 -7.36
CA ALA A 135 12.36 3.42 -8.23
C ALA A 135 12.89 3.21 -9.66
N SER A 136 13.63 4.19 -10.21
CA SER A 136 14.26 4.05 -11.53
C SER A 136 15.28 2.91 -11.56
N GLU A 137 16.14 2.80 -10.53
CA GLU A 137 17.11 1.71 -10.44
C GLU A 137 16.45 0.33 -10.32
N MET A 138 15.37 0.20 -9.54
CA MET A 138 14.81 -1.12 -9.24
C MET A 138 13.78 -1.59 -10.27
N TYR A 139 12.95 -0.69 -10.82
CA TYR A 139 12.04 -1.05 -11.91
C TYR A 139 12.75 -1.08 -13.28
N GLY A 140 13.87 -0.36 -13.44
CA GLY A 140 14.67 -0.33 -14.67
C GLY A 140 15.58 -1.54 -14.87
N GLU A 141 16.07 -2.17 -13.79
CA GLU A 141 16.97 -3.34 -13.87
C GLU A 141 16.23 -4.70 -13.84
N GLY A 142 14.90 -4.72 -14.03
CA GLY A 142 14.11 -5.95 -14.02
C GLY A 142 13.84 -6.53 -12.63
N TYR A 143 14.17 -5.81 -11.55
CA TYR A 143 13.78 -6.16 -10.18
C TYR A 143 12.33 -5.78 -9.92
N LEU A 144 11.40 -6.54 -10.49
CA LEU A 144 9.99 -6.41 -10.18
C LEU A 144 9.74 -6.82 -8.74
N PHE A 145 9.19 -5.91 -7.94
CA PHE A 145 8.75 -6.25 -6.60
C PHE A 145 7.44 -7.07 -6.70
N PRO A 146 7.43 -8.35 -6.26
CA PRO A 146 6.43 -9.33 -6.69
C PRO A 146 5.01 -9.07 -6.19
N ASN A 147 4.79 -8.04 -5.37
CA ASN A 147 3.49 -7.79 -4.74
C ASN A 147 2.88 -6.40 -5.09
N LEU A 148 3.62 -5.49 -5.72
CA LEU A 148 3.09 -4.19 -6.18
C LEU A 148 3.63 -3.84 -7.57
N LEU A 149 2.81 -4.06 -8.59
CA LEU A 149 3.13 -3.79 -9.99
C LEU A 149 2.67 -2.39 -10.44
N CYS A 150 2.73 -1.41 -9.54
CA CYS A 150 2.40 -0.03 -9.87
C CYS A 150 3.44 0.55 -10.84
N PRO A 151 3.04 1.14 -11.99
CA PRO A 151 3.96 1.86 -12.86
C PRO A 151 4.71 2.96 -12.09
N PRO A 152 6.04 3.11 -12.23
CA PRO A 152 6.81 4.09 -11.47
C PRO A 152 6.28 5.54 -11.56
N PRO A 153 5.86 6.07 -12.73
CA PRO A 153 5.27 7.41 -12.80
C PRO A 153 4.03 7.56 -11.91
N LEU A 154 3.13 6.58 -11.96
CA LEU A 154 1.92 6.57 -11.15
C LEU A 154 2.20 6.39 -9.65
N PHE A 155 3.26 5.67 -9.30
CA PHE A 155 3.69 5.56 -7.91
C PHE A 155 4.19 6.90 -7.33
N LEU A 156 4.89 7.70 -8.15
CA LEU A 156 5.28 9.08 -7.79
C LEU A 156 4.06 10.00 -7.69
N ASP A 157 3.03 9.79 -8.50
CA ASP A 157 1.75 10.50 -8.36
C ASP A 157 1.07 10.15 -7.02
N ILE A 158 1.06 8.88 -6.59
CA ILE A 158 0.55 8.48 -5.27
C ILE A 158 1.29 9.22 -4.14
N LEU A 159 2.63 9.31 -4.21
CA LEU A 159 3.41 10.07 -3.25
C LEU A 159 2.99 11.56 -3.24
N SER A 160 2.84 12.16 -4.42
CA SER A 160 2.43 13.56 -4.57
C SER A 160 1.04 13.81 -3.97
N ILE A 161 0.09 12.89 -4.19
CA ILE A 161 -1.25 12.93 -3.59
C ILE A 161 -1.15 12.83 -2.06
N ASN A 162 -0.34 11.91 -1.51
CA ASN A 162 -0.12 11.82 -0.07
C ASN A 162 0.42 13.12 0.51
N HIS A 163 1.40 13.73 -0.16
CA HIS A 163 1.98 15.00 0.25
C HIS A 163 0.94 16.13 0.30
N LEU A 164 0.11 16.26 -0.74
CA LEU A 164 -0.99 17.23 -0.78
C LEU A 164 -2.01 16.99 0.35
N ARG A 165 -2.36 15.72 0.63
CA ARG A 165 -3.22 15.37 1.77
C ARG A 165 -2.60 15.82 3.10
N TYR A 166 -1.30 15.59 3.30
CA TYR A 166 -0.60 15.99 4.52
C TYR A 166 -0.48 17.52 4.67
N GLN A 167 -0.11 18.24 3.61
CA GLN A 167 0.11 19.69 3.62
C GLN A 167 -1.14 20.49 3.99
N TRP A 168 -2.34 19.97 3.75
CA TRP A 168 -3.60 20.61 4.15
C TRP A 168 -3.64 20.95 5.66
N LYS A 169 -2.94 20.18 6.50
CA LYS A 169 -2.81 20.44 7.94
C LYS A 169 -2.04 21.73 8.25
N ILE A 170 -1.14 22.17 7.37
CA ILE A 170 -0.08 23.15 7.69
C ILE A 170 -0.44 24.58 7.24
N ALA A 171 -1.32 24.78 6.26
CA ALA A 171 -1.59 26.13 5.76
C ALA A 171 -3.04 26.36 5.29
N SER A 172 -3.81 27.12 6.07
CA SER A 172 -5.11 27.67 5.65
C SER A 172 -5.01 28.80 4.60
N LEU A 173 -3.78 29.17 4.18
CA LEU A 173 -3.48 30.24 3.23
C LEU A 173 -3.07 29.77 1.82
N VAL A 174 -2.94 28.45 1.57
CA VAL A 174 -2.32 27.89 0.34
C VAL A 174 -3.35 27.24 -0.62
N ASN A 175 -4.65 27.43 -0.37
CA ASN A 175 -5.71 26.64 -1.01
C ASN A 175 -5.65 26.64 -2.55
N GLN A 176 -5.31 27.77 -3.18
CA GLN A 176 -5.22 27.85 -4.65
C GLN A 176 -4.00 27.11 -5.23
N PHE A 177 -2.83 27.21 -4.61
CA PHE A 177 -1.63 26.48 -5.06
C PHE A 177 -1.77 24.98 -4.89
N SER A 178 -2.36 24.54 -3.77
CA SER A 178 -2.65 23.12 -3.53
C SER A 178 -3.66 22.57 -4.53
N GLN A 179 -4.67 23.35 -4.91
CA GLN A 179 -5.61 22.95 -5.95
C GLN A 179 -4.94 22.82 -7.32
N THR A 180 -4.15 23.81 -7.76
CA THR A 180 -3.43 23.74 -9.04
C THR A 180 -2.46 22.55 -9.08
N ALA A 181 -1.76 22.27 -7.98
CA ALA A 181 -0.90 21.10 -7.89
C ALA A 181 -1.69 19.79 -7.97
N ALA A 182 -2.85 19.71 -7.31
CA ALA A 182 -3.74 18.54 -7.38
C ALA A 182 -4.28 18.30 -8.80
N GLU A 183 -4.68 19.37 -9.50
CA GLU A 183 -5.14 19.31 -10.89
C GLU A 183 -4.00 18.87 -11.83
N ALA A 184 -2.77 19.36 -11.60
CA ALA A 184 -1.60 18.94 -12.37
C ALA A 184 -1.28 17.46 -12.18
N VAL A 185 -1.36 16.94 -10.94
CA VAL A 185 -1.17 15.50 -10.68
C VAL A 185 -2.26 14.68 -11.37
N LEU A 186 -3.53 15.08 -11.26
CA LEU A 186 -4.62 14.38 -11.95
C LEU A 186 -4.43 14.41 -13.49
N GLN A 187 -3.99 15.53 -14.04
CA GLN A 187 -3.68 15.63 -15.47
C GLN A 187 -2.53 14.70 -15.87
N HIS A 188 -1.49 14.58 -15.05
CA HIS A 188 -0.38 13.66 -15.30
C HIS A 188 -0.85 12.20 -15.29
N VAL A 189 -1.70 11.82 -14.34
CA VAL A 189 -2.33 10.48 -14.28
C VAL A 189 -3.20 10.21 -15.51
N ASP A 190 -4.00 11.19 -15.93
CA ASP A 190 -4.85 11.10 -17.13
C ASP A 190 -4.00 10.95 -18.41
N ALA A 191 -2.83 11.62 -18.46
CA ALA A 191 -1.91 11.60 -19.59
C ALA A 191 -0.96 10.39 -19.63
N PHE A 192 -0.86 9.63 -18.53
CA PHE A 192 -0.09 8.39 -18.52
C PHE A 192 -0.56 7.46 -19.65
N SER A 193 0.40 6.88 -20.38
CA SER A 193 0.16 5.94 -21.49
C SER A 193 0.46 4.51 -21.05
N PRO A 194 -0.55 3.71 -20.67
CA PRO A 194 -0.38 2.29 -20.38
C PRO A 194 0.23 1.51 -21.56
N GLU A 195 -0.11 1.91 -22.78
CA GLU A 195 0.37 1.30 -24.02
C GLU A 195 1.88 1.48 -24.17
N GLU A 196 2.40 2.71 -24.04
CA GLU A 196 3.84 2.98 -24.11
C GLU A 196 4.60 2.29 -22.96
N TRP A 197 4.04 2.31 -21.75
CA TRP A 197 4.64 1.64 -20.61
C TRP A 197 4.73 0.13 -20.82
N ALA A 198 3.67 -0.52 -21.30
CA ALA A 198 3.62 -1.96 -21.52
C ALA A 198 4.56 -2.44 -22.64
N CYS A 199 4.77 -1.63 -23.69
CA CYS A 199 5.67 -1.96 -24.80
C CYS A 199 7.13 -2.22 -24.37
N SER A 200 7.54 -1.73 -23.20
CA SER A 200 8.87 -2.00 -22.63
C SER A 200 9.08 -3.47 -22.20
N ASN A 201 8.00 -4.27 -22.09
CA ASN A 201 8.03 -5.66 -21.61
C ASN A 201 7.45 -6.65 -22.64
N THR A 202 8.31 -7.18 -23.52
CA THR A 202 7.90 -7.97 -24.71
C THR A 202 7.31 -9.35 -24.43
N SER A 203 7.57 -9.96 -23.27
CA SER A 203 7.15 -11.34 -22.97
C SER A 203 5.76 -11.48 -22.35
N SER A 204 5.11 -10.39 -21.92
CA SER A 204 3.77 -10.40 -21.29
C SER A 204 3.02 -9.09 -21.49
N GLN A 205 3.13 -8.50 -22.68
CA GLN A 205 2.66 -7.15 -22.98
C GLN A 205 1.17 -6.92 -22.62
N GLU A 206 0.31 -7.92 -22.83
CA GLU A 206 -1.12 -7.82 -22.48
C GLU A 206 -1.34 -7.73 -20.97
N ASP A 207 -0.64 -8.54 -20.18
CA ASP A 207 -0.70 -8.49 -18.71
C ASP A 207 -0.21 -7.12 -18.20
N TRP A 208 0.89 -6.61 -18.77
CA TRP A 208 1.42 -5.27 -18.45
C TRP A 208 0.44 -4.16 -18.84
N LEU A 209 -0.19 -4.25 -20.00
CA LEU A 209 -1.18 -3.29 -20.44
C LEU A 209 -2.38 -3.27 -19.49
N LEU A 210 -2.87 -4.45 -19.09
CA LEU A 210 -3.96 -4.59 -18.13
C LEU A 210 -3.59 -3.93 -16.79
N ILE A 211 -2.41 -4.22 -16.25
CA ILE A 211 -1.89 -3.61 -15.01
C ILE A 211 -1.83 -2.09 -15.13
N GLY A 212 -1.25 -1.56 -16.22
CA GLY A 212 -1.09 -0.12 -16.43
C GLY A 212 -2.43 0.61 -16.45
N ARG A 213 -3.43 0.03 -17.12
CA ARG A 213 -4.80 0.59 -17.19
C ARG A 213 -5.53 0.53 -15.85
N ILE A 214 -5.32 -0.54 -15.07
CA ILE A 214 -5.87 -0.68 -13.70
C ILE A 214 -5.28 0.39 -12.80
N TYR A 215 -3.96 0.52 -12.75
CA TYR A 215 -3.30 1.49 -11.89
C TYR A 215 -3.62 2.93 -12.30
N GLN A 216 -3.71 3.24 -13.59
CA GLN A 216 -4.15 4.56 -14.04
C GLN A 216 -5.52 4.91 -13.45
N SER A 217 -6.48 3.98 -13.55
CA SER A 217 -7.83 4.21 -13.03
C SER A 217 -7.89 4.27 -11.51
N ALA A 218 -7.14 3.40 -10.82
CA ALA A 218 -7.07 3.38 -9.37
C ALA A 218 -6.42 4.66 -8.80
N VAL A 219 -5.32 5.14 -9.40
CA VAL A 219 -4.65 6.37 -8.97
C VAL A 219 -5.51 7.60 -9.24
N ALA A 220 -6.22 7.67 -10.38
CA ALA A 220 -7.16 8.76 -10.65
C ALA A 220 -8.30 8.81 -9.61
N LEU A 221 -8.88 7.65 -9.28
CA LEU A 221 -9.92 7.56 -8.23
C LEU A 221 -9.38 7.95 -6.85
N TYR A 222 -8.18 7.49 -6.50
CA TYR A 222 -7.53 7.85 -5.26
C TYR A 222 -7.27 9.36 -5.20
N CYS A 223 -6.70 9.95 -6.25
CA CYS A 223 -6.45 11.39 -6.37
C CYS A 223 -7.73 12.20 -6.13
N ILE A 224 -8.78 11.93 -6.91
CA ILE A 224 -10.04 12.68 -6.81
C ILE A 224 -10.67 12.49 -5.42
N SER A 225 -10.84 11.25 -4.98
CA SER A 225 -11.61 10.94 -3.77
C SER A 225 -10.91 11.38 -2.49
N SER A 226 -9.60 11.20 -2.41
CA SER A 226 -8.82 11.54 -1.22
C SER A 226 -8.57 13.05 -1.10
N LEU A 227 -8.32 13.75 -2.20
CA LEU A 227 -8.14 15.20 -2.18
C LEU A 227 -9.46 15.96 -2.03
N GLN A 228 -10.58 15.43 -2.50
CA GLN A 228 -11.91 15.96 -2.16
C GLN A 228 -12.26 15.76 -0.68
N SER A 229 -11.78 14.67 -0.06
CA SER A 229 -12.01 14.38 1.36
C SER A 229 -11.37 15.43 2.27
N VAL A 230 -10.18 15.93 1.91
CA VAL A 230 -9.49 17.05 2.58
C VAL A 230 -9.79 18.43 1.97
N SER A 231 -10.77 18.53 1.06
CA SER A 231 -11.17 19.80 0.41
C SER A 231 -10.08 20.50 -0.41
N VAL A 232 -9.03 19.78 -0.83
CA VAL A 232 -8.00 20.29 -1.75
C VAL A 232 -8.54 20.34 -3.18
N LEU A 233 -9.29 19.31 -3.61
CA LEU A 233 -10.02 19.33 -4.87
C LEU A 233 -11.49 19.72 -4.63
N PRO A 234 -12.09 20.55 -5.50
CA PRO A 234 -13.48 20.93 -5.39
C PRO A 234 -14.43 19.79 -5.80
N PHE A 235 -15.70 19.90 -5.39
CA PHE A 235 -16.76 19.01 -5.85
C PHE A 235 -17.43 19.59 -7.11
N THR A 236 -16.89 19.27 -8.29
CA THR A 236 -17.44 19.72 -9.58
C THR A 236 -18.10 18.58 -10.35
N SER A 237 -19.01 18.91 -11.27
CA SER A 237 -19.63 17.94 -12.18
C SER A 237 -18.59 17.23 -13.07
N GLN A 238 -17.56 17.94 -13.49
CA GLN A 238 -16.46 17.40 -14.29
C GLN A 238 -15.67 16.34 -13.51
N LEU A 239 -15.24 16.63 -12.28
CA LEU A 239 -14.52 15.67 -11.44
C LEU A 239 -15.40 14.46 -11.08
N LYS A 240 -16.70 14.68 -10.85
CA LYS A 240 -17.66 13.58 -10.65
C LYS A 240 -17.79 12.67 -11.89
N ALA A 241 -17.81 13.25 -13.09
CA ALA A 241 -17.85 12.49 -14.34
C ALA A 241 -16.55 11.69 -14.53
N ARG A 242 -15.39 12.30 -14.30
CA ARG A 242 -14.07 11.62 -14.35
C ARG A 242 -14.01 10.46 -13.35
N ARG A 243 -14.39 10.69 -12.09
CA ARG A 243 -14.44 9.64 -11.06
C ARG A 243 -15.35 8.48 -11.48
N THR A 244 -16.53 8.79 -12.00
CA THR A 244 -17.47 7.76 -12.50
C THR A 244 -16.85 6.94 -13.63
N ALA A 245 -16.20 7.59 -14.60
CA ALA A 245 -15.55 6.94 -15.74
C ALA A 245 -14.41 6.03 -15.30
N HIS A 246 -13.48 6.52 -14.48
CA HIS A 246 -12.37 5.70 -13.96
C HIS A 246 -12.86 4.55 -13.09
N GLY A 247 -13.89 4.74 -12.27
CA GLY A 247 -14.43 3.63 -11.50
C GLY A 247 -15.16 2.61 -12.38
N ASN A 248 -15.87 3.01 -13.44
CA ASN A 248 -16.46 2.04 -14.38
C ASN A 248 -15.35 1.19 -15.01
N ARG A 249 -14.29 1.86 -15.49
CA ARG A 249 -13.12 1.21 -16.09
C ARG A 249 -12.40 0.30 -15.09
N LEU A 250 -12.15 0.75 -13.86
CA LEU A 250 -11.47 -0.03 -12.83
C LEU A 250 -12.23 -1.32 -12.52
N PHE A 251 -13.55 -1.25 -12.28
CA PHE A 251 -14.35 -2.44 -12.00
C PHE A 251 -14.40 -3.41 -13.19
N GLN A 252 -14.42 -2.90 -14.43
CA GLN A 252 -14.35 -3.75 -15.62
C GLN A 252 -13.01 -4.49 -15.71
N LEU A 253 -11.90 -3.77 -15.55
CA LEU A 253 -10.55 -4.34 -15.65
C LEU A 253 -10.22 -5.29 -14.48
N LEU A 254 -10.72 -5.00 -13.26
CA LEU A 254 -10.53 -5.88 -12.12
C LEU A 254 -11.18 -7.25 -12.31
N LYS A 255 -12.34 -7.32 -13.00
CA LYS A 255 -12.96 -8.61 -13.34
C LYS A 255 -12.06 -9.49 -14.19
N GLU A 256 -11.26 -8.88 -15.06
CA GLU A 256 -10.30 -9.59 -15.90
C GLU A 256 -9.04 -9.97 -15.10
N ALA A 257 -8.45 -9.01 -14.38
CA ALA A 257 -7.19 -9.22 -13.66
C ALA A 257 -7.31 -10.22 -12.50
N LEU A 258 -8.44 -10.24 -11.80
CA LEU A 258 -8.64 -11.16 -10.66
C LEU A 258 -8.83 -12.61 -11.11
N LEU A 259 -9.26 -12.84 -12.36
CA LEU A 259 -9.33 -14.18 -12.96
C LEU A 259 -7.97 -14.67 -13.49
N SER A 260 -6.99 -13.78 -13.66
CA SER A 260 -5.67 -14.13 -14.18
C SER A 260 -4.72 -14.52 -13.05
N PRO A 261 -4.24 -15.78 -12.99
CA PRO A 261 -3.32 -16.24 -11.94
C PRO A 261 -1.97 -15.52 -11.93
N LYS A 262 -1.63 -14.83 -13.02
CA LYS A 262 -0.37 -14.10 -13.16
C LYS A 262 -0.37 -12.76 -12.43
N VAL A 263 -1.52 -12.09 -12.38
CA VAL A 263 -1.62 -10.69 -11.91
C VAL A 263 -2.55 -10.50 -10.73
N ASN A 264 -3.45 -11.46 -10.44
CA ASN A 264 -4.45 -11.35 -9.38
C ASN A 264 -3.85 -10.98 -8.01
N LYS A 265 -2.71 -11.58 -7.63
CA LYS A 265 -2.02 -11.31 -6.35
C LYS A 265 -1.53 -9.88 -6.20
N CYS A 266 -1.34 -9.16 -7.31
CA CYS A 266 -0.88 -7.78 -7.33
C CYS A 266 -2.03 -6.75 -7.29
N MET A 267 -3.29 -7.22 -7.21
CA MET A 267 -4.49 -6.38 -7.31
C MET A 267 -5.01 -5.90 -5.95
N MET A 268 -4.31 -6.18 -4.85
CA MET A 268 -4.81 -5.80 -3.51
C MET A 268 -5.09 -4.31 -3.41
N TRP A 269 -4.11 -3.44 -3.70
CA TRP A 269 -4.33 -2.00 -3.60
C TRP A 269 -5.41 -1.46 -4.57
N PRO A 270 -5.43 -1.84 -5.86
CA PRO A 270 -6.56 -1.52 -6.75
C PRO A 270 -7.93 -1.97 -6.21
N LEU A 271 -8.00 -3.14 -5.56
CA LEU A 271 -9.23 -3.66 -4.95
C LEU A 271 -9.63 -2.85 -3.70
N ILE A 272 -8.67 -2.36 -2.91
CA ILE A 272 -8.92 -1.42 -1.81
C ILE A 272 -9.52 -0.11 -2.35
N VAL A 273 -8.95 0.45 -3.43
CA VAL A 273 -9.50 1.66 -4.08
C VAL A 273 -10.92 1.41 -4.57
N ALA A 274 -11.15 0.27 -5.22
CA ALA A 274 -12.49 -0.13 -5.67
C ALA A 274 -13.49 -0.27 -4.51
N GLY A 275 -13.05 -0.78 -3.36
CA GLY A 275 -13.89 -0.92 -2.15
C GLY A 275 -14.36 0.41 -1.58
N ALA A 276 -13.49 1.41 -1.53
CA ALA A 276 -13.88 2.77 -1.13
C ALA A 276 -14.88 3.38 -2.14
N GLU A 277 -14.63 3.20 -3.44
CA GLU A 277 -15.49 3.70 -4.51
C GLU A 277 -16.84 2.93 -4.61
N ALA A 278 -16.91 1.69 -4.12
CA ALA A 278 -18.12 0.86 -4.16
C ALA A 278 -19.30 1.47 -3.38
N VAL A 279 -19.05 2.40 -2.45
CA VAL A 279 -20.11 3.15 -1.77
C VAL A 279 -21.01 3.89 -2.77
N ASN A 280 -20.44 4.35 -3.89
CA ASN A 280 -21.11 5.11 -4.95
C ASN A 280 -21.72 4.23 -6.05
N ARG A 281 -21.55 2.89 -5.99
CA ARG A 281 -21.83 1.96 -7.11
C ARG A 281 -22.89 0.90 -6.82
N GLY A 282 -23.45 0.91 -5.61
CA GLY A 282 -24.55 0.04 -5.21
C GLY A 282 -24.12 -1.36 -4.76
N PRO A 283 -25.10 -2.23 -4.41
CA PRO A 283 -24.85 -3.50 -3.73
C PRO A 283 -23.96 -4.48 -4.50
N ALA A 284 -24.15 -4.63 -5.81
CA ALA A 284 -23.37 -5.58 -6.62
C ALA A 284 -21.87 -5.27 -6.65
N ALA A 285 -21.50 -3.98 -6.67
CA ALA A 285 -20.10 -3.57 -6.60
C ALA A 285 -19.48 -3.85 -5.22
N ARG A 286 -20.27 -3.70 -4.16
CA ARG A 286 -19.86 -3.99 -2.78
C ARG A 286 -19.66 -5.49 -2.57
N GLU A 287 -20.58 -6.31 -3.06
CA GLU A 287 -20.48 -7.77 -3.04
C GLU A 287 -19.25 -8.25 -3.81
N PHE A 288 -19.07 -7.77 -5.05
CA PHE A 288 -17.87 -8.05 -5.86
C PHE A 288 -16.57 -7.79 -5.09
N VAL A 289 -16.41 -6.63 -4.45
CA VAL A 289 -15.20 -6.33 -3.67
C VAL A 289 -15.08 -7.24 -2.44
N ALA A 290 -16.17 -7.47 -1.72
CA ALA A 290 -16.17 -8.27 -0.51
C ALA A 290 -15.79 -9.73 -0.76
N ASP A 291 -16.19 -10.29 -1.89
CA ASP A 291 -15.91 -11.68 -2.25
C ASP A 291 -14.44 -11.83 -2.65
N HIS A 292 -13.95 -11.00 -3.55
CA HIS A 292 -12.55 -11.06 -3.99
C HIS A 292 -11.53 -10.72 -2.89
N LEU A 293 -11.90 -9.88 -1.90
CA LEU A 293 -11.06 -9.68 -0.71
C LEU A 293 -10.98 -10.93 0.19
N SER A 294 -11.99 -11.79 0.14
CA SER A 294 -11.97 -13.07 0.87
C SER A 294 -11.08 -14.07 0.16
N GLU A 295 -11.29 -14.23 -1.15
CA GLU A 295 -10.46 -15.09 -2.01
C GLU A 295 -8.98 -14.69 -1.93
N MET A 296 -8.68 -13.39 -2.04
CA MET A 296 -7.31 -12.89 -1.94
C MET A 296 -6.67 -13.14 -0.57
N SER A 297 -7.45 -13.11 0.52
CA SER A 297 -6.95 -13.43 1.86
C SER A 297 -6.55 -14.90 1.98
N GLU A 298 -7.36 -15.79 1.41
CA GLU A 298 -7.09 -17.23 1.35
C GLU A 298 -5.85 -17.52 0.49
N ASP A 299 -5.77 -16.91 -0.70
CA ASP A 299 -4.67 -17.10 -1.64
C ASP A 299 -3.33 -16.56 -1.16
N LEU A 300 -3.33 -15.40 -0.50
CA LEU A 300 -2.11 -14.78 0.03
C LEU A 300 -1.75 -15.31 1.43
N GLY A 301 -2.67 -16.02 2.11
CA GLY A 301 -2.46 -16.54 3.46
C GLY A 301 -2.28 -15.44 4.51
N THR A 302 -2.89 -14.26 4.30
CA THR A 302 -2.80 -13.09 5.19
C THR A 302 -4.20 -12.59 5.55
N PRO A 303 -4.44 -12.15 6.79
CA PRO A 303 -5.71 -11.57 7.23
C PRO A 303 -5.95 -10.14 6.69
N LEU A 304 -4.98 -9.54 5.99
CA LEU A 304 -5.01 -8.13 5.61
C LEU A 304 -6.18 -7.79 4.69
N ALA A 305 -6.46 -8.63 3.68
CA ALA A 305 -7.59 -8.43 2.77
C ALA A 305 -8.95 -8.65 3.48
N LEU A 306 -9.04 -9.59 4.44
CA LEU A 306 -10.23 -9.73 5.29
C LEU A 306 -10.42 -8.52 6.21
N HIS A 307 -9.34 -7.92 6.70
CA HIS A 307 -9.42 -6.69 7.48
C HIS A 307 -10.01 -5.54 6.66
N ALA A 308 -9.55 -5.36 5.41
CA ALA A 308 -10.16 -4.42 4.49
C ALA A 308 -11.65 -4.69 4.24
N LYS A 309 -12.04 -5.96 4.06
CA LYS A 309 -13.46 -6.36 3.94
C LYS A 309 -14.27 -5.91 5.14
N MET A 310 -13.75 -6.07 6.36
CA MET A 310 -14.43 -5.62 7.59
C MET A 310 -14.60 -4.10 7.62
N VAL A 311 -13.56 -3.35 7.26
CA VAL A 311 -13.63 -1.88 7.15
C VAL A 311 -14.73 -1.46 6.17
N PHE A 312 -14.77 -2.06 4.99
CA PHE A 312 -15.78 -1.74 3.99
C PHE A 312 -17.21 -2.12 4.41
N LYS A 313 -17.40 -3.28 5.06
CA LYS A 313 -18.70 -3.68 5.59
C LYS A 313 -19.24 -2.73 6.66
N LYS A 314 -18.36 -2.05 7.41
CA LYS A 314 -18.74 -0.96 8.34
C LYS A 314 -19.01 0.34 7.58
N PHE A 315 -18.19 0.67 6.58
CA PHE A 315 -18.27 1.93 5.83
C PHE A 315 -19.51 2.02 4.92
N TRP A 316 -19.81 1.01 4.11
CA TRP A 316 -20.89 1.06 3.12
C TRP A 316 -22.30 1.37 3.66
N PRO A 317 -22.73 0.87 4.84
CA PRO A 317 -24.02 1.23 5.43
C PRO A 317 -23.97 2.51 6.27
N SER A 318 -22.80 3.12 6.50
CA SER A 318 -22.65 4.23 7.45
C SER A 318 -23.27 5.56 6.99
N GLY A 319 -23.69 5.66 5.72
CA GLY A 319 -24.14 6.91 5.09
C GLY A 319 -23.01 7.87 4.72
N LYS A 320 -21.76 7.57 5.12
CA LYS A 320 -20.57 8.33 4.75
C LYS A 320 -20.08 7.93 3.36
N THR A 321 -19.40 8.86 2.68
CA THR A 321 -18.94 8.66 1.30
C THR A 321 -17.52 9.17 1.03
N LYS A 322 -16.88 9.85 1.98
CA LYS A 322 -15.53 10.39 1.80
C LYS A 322 -14.46 9.32 2.00
N TRP A 323 -13.29 9.56 1.41
CA TRP A 323 -12.14 8.66 1.54
C TRP A 323 -11.66 8.51 2.98
N ASP A 324 -11.46 9.63 3.68
CA ASP A 324 -10.94 9.61 5.07
C ASP A 324 -12.03 9.23 6.10
N ASP A 325 -13.30 9.17 5.67
CA ASP A 325 -14.38 8.57 6.45
C ASP A 325 -14.33 7.03 6.41
N CYS A 326 -13.82 6.46 5.31
CA CYS A 326 -13.60 5.02 5.16
C CYS A 326 -12.32 4.57 5.88
N PHE A 327 -11.25 5.38 5.75
CA PHE A 327 -9.94 5.10 6.32
C PHE A 327 -9.65 6.04 7.51
N ASP A 328 -10.40 5.84 8.59
CA ASP A 328 -10.43 6.68 9.80
C ASP A 328 -9.26 6.44 10.79
N THR A 329 -8.45 5.41 10.55
CA THR A 329 -7.25 5.04 11.33
C THR A 329 -6.17 4.50 10.38
N PRO A 330 -4.87 4.48 10.75
CA PRO A 330 -3.81 3.93 9.91
C PRO A 330 -3.94 2.41 9.68
N TYR A 331 -4.59 2.01 8.59
CA TYR A 331 -4.80 0.60 8.26
C TYR A 331 -3.60 -0.03 7.54
N ALA A 332 -2.95 0.72 6.65
CA ALA A 332 -1.82 0.29 5.83
C ALA A 332 -2.05 -1.02 5.04
N PHE A 333 -3.06 -1.03 4.18
CA PHE A 333 -3.34 -2.15 3.27
C PHE A 333 -2.29 -2.26 2.14
N VAL A 334 -1.10 -2.76 2.47
CA VAL A 334 0.04 -2.91 1.56
C VAL A 334 0.27 -4.38 1.19
N PRO A 335 0.32 -4.71 -0.13
CA PRO A 335 0.35 -6.10 -0.58
C PRO A 335 1.63 -6.87 -0.27
#